data_AF-A0A9E2Y4Q9-F1
#
_entry.id   AF-A0A9E2Y4Q9-F1
#
_cell.length_a   1.000
_cell.length_b   1.000
_cell.length_c   1.000
_cell.angle_alpha   90.00
_cell.angle_beta   90.00
_cell.angle_gamma   90.00
#
_symmetry.space_group_name_H-M   'P 1'
#
loop_
_entity.id
_entity.type
_entity.pdbx_description
1 polymer ?
#
loop_
_entity_poly.entity_id
_entity_poly.type
_entity_poly.pdbx_seq_one_letter_code
_entity_poly.pdbx_strand_id
1 'polypeptide(L)'
;MPAKKPNILVLWGDDVGIWNISRFSHGSMGYQTPNIDRVANEGGLFTDYYSQQSCTAGRACFIAGQNPIRTGLTKVGMPGATVGLQKEDPTIAEMLKPLGYATGQFGKNHLGDRNEFLPTVHGFDEFFGNLYHLNAEEEPELPDYPKMPWFKEQFGPRGVLHSWATTDDDATVDPRWGRVGKQKVVDTGPLTKKRMETIDEEITAGALEWIEKQAKAGQPFFCW
;
A
#
# COMPACT_ATOMS: atom_id res chain seq x y z
N MET A 1 19.25 -12.43 21.20
CA MET A 1 18.27 -11.39 20.79
C MET A 1 18.98 -10.05 20.79
N PRO A 2 18.83 -9.21 19.76
CA PRO A 2 19.43 -7.87 19.77
C PRO A 2 18.95 -7.07 20.99
N ALA A 3 19.82 -6.25 21.57
CA ALA A 3 19.52 -5.46 22.78
C ALA A 3 18.51 -4.31 22.54
N LYS A 4 18.24 -3.99 21.27
CA LYS A 4 17.24 -3.01 20.82
C LYS A 4 16.31 -3.63 19.79
N LYS A 5 15.07 -3.16 19.74
CA LYS A 5 14.08 -3.53 18.70
C LYS A 5 14.60 -3.06 17.33
N PRO A 6 14.59 -3.92 16.30
CA PRO A 6 15.03 -3.53 14.96
C PRO A 6 13.98 -2.68 14.26
N ASN A 7 14.42 -1.85 13.31
CA ASN A 7 13.54 -1.26 12.31
C ASN A 7 13.20 -2.31 11.25
N ILE A 8 11.96 -2.32 10.79
CA ILE A 8 11.45 -3.25 9.79
C ILE A 8 11.05 -2.42 8.57
N LEU A 9 11.73 -2.65 7.44
CA LEU A 9 11.39 -2.05 6.15
C LEU A 9 11.06 -3.18 5.18
N VAL A 10 9.87 -3.11 4.59
CA VAL A 10 9.44 -4.05 3.54
C VAL A 10 9.39 -3.29 2.22
N LEU A 11 10.26 -3.66 1.30
CA LEU A 11 10.21 -3.18 -0.08
C LEU A 11 9.46 -4.19 -0.93
N TRP A 12 8.41 -3.75 -1.62
CA TRP A 12 7.55 -4.63 -2.38
C TRP A 12 7.29 -4.12 -3.80
N GLY A 13 7.80 -4.84 -4.80
CA GLY A 13 7.45 -4.62 -6.21
C GLY A 13 6.06 -5.15 -6.56
N ASP A 14 5.35 -4.44 -7.44
CA ASP A 14 4.05 -4.87 -7.97
C ASP A 14 4.25 -5.47 -9.36
N ASP A 15 3.73 -6.68 -9.58
CA ASP A 15 3.86 -7.44 -10.85
C ASP A 15 5.32 -7.67 -11.32
N VAL A 16 6.25 -7.77 -10.38
CA VAL A 16 7.66 -8.12 -10.65
C VAL A 16 7.85 -9.64 -10.59
N GLY A 17 8.15 -10.25 -11.75
CA GLY A 17 8.48 -11.67 -11.85
C GLY A 17 9.92 -11.97 -11.40
N ILE A 18 10.17 -13.24 -11.05
CA ILE A 18 11.49 -13.68 -10.57
C ILE A 18 12.62 -13.34 -11.56
N TRP A 19 12.37 -13.49 -12.85
CA TRP A 19 13.35 -13.22 -13.91
C TRP A 19 13.59 -11.73 -14.17
N ASN A 20 12.72 -10.84 -13.66
CA ASN A 20 12.94 -9.39 -13.77
C ASN A 20 14.10 -8.92 -12.86
N ILE A 21 14.41 -9.65 -11.79
CA ILE A 21 15.51 -9.30 -10.90
C ILE A 21 16.82 -9.94 -11.42
N SER A 22 17.85 -9.13 -11.66
CA SER A 22 19.07 -9.63 -12.31
C SER A 22 19.87 -10.61 -11.46
N ARG A 23 19.64 -10.65 -10.15
CA ARG A 23 20.19 -11.71 -9.30
C ARG A 23 19.78 -13.11 -9.73
N PHE A 24 18.57 -13.28 -10.28
CA PHE A 24 18.07 -14.55 -10.79
C PHE A 24 18.30 -14.71 -12.30
N SER A 25 18.11 -13.65 -13.09
CA SER A 25 18.28 -13.73 -14.55
C SER A 25 19.72 -13.59 -15.03
N HIS A 26 20.64 -13.20 -14.16
CA HIS A 26 22.04 -12.90 -14.50
C HIS A 26 22.17 -11.91 -15.67
N GLY A 27 21.25 -10.94 -15.75
CA GLY A 27 21.22 -9.92 -16.80
C GLY A 27 20.61 -10.38 -18.13
N SER A 28 20.10 -11.61 -18.22
CA SER A 28 19.51 -12.16 -19.46
C SER A 28 18.31 -11.37 -19.98
N MET A 29 17.65 -10.58 -19.13
CA MET A 29 16.56 -9.67 -19.52
C MET A 29 17.05 -8.37 -20.19
N GLY A 30 18.36 -8.18 -20.36
CA GLY A 30 18.97 -7.02 -21.01
C GLY A 30 19.27 -5.84 -20.08
N TYR A 31 19.06 -6.00 -18.77
CA TYR A 31 19.34 -4.99 -17.76
C TYR A 31 19.81 -5.61 -16.44
N GLN A 32 20.30 -4.77 -15.53
CA GLN A 32 20.72 -5.14 -14.18
C GLN A 32 19.97 -4.32 -13.13
N THR A 33 19.77 -4.92 -11.96
CA THR A 33 19.17 -4.34 -10.76
C THR A 33 20.22 -4.25 -9.64
N PRO A 34 21.32 -3.47 -9.82
CA PRO A 34 22.52 -3.56 -8.98
C PRO A 34 22.24 -3.33 -7.48
N ASN A 35 21.29 -2.46 -7.14
CA ASN A 35 20.91 -2.22 -5.74
C ASN A 35 20.16 -3.41 -5.11
N ILE A 36 19.28 -4.08 -5.86
CA ILE A 36 18.56 -5.28 -5.39
C ILE A 36 19.54 -6.46 -5.32
N ASP A 37 20.41 -6.61 -6.32
CA ASP A 37 21.44 -7.64 -6.35
C ASP A 37 22.41 -7.50 -5.17
N ARG A 38 22.75 -6.26 -4.79
CA ARG A 38 23.55 -5.97 -3.59
C ARG A 38 22.85 -6.44 -2.32
N VAL A 39 21.55 -6.16 -2.14
CA VAL A 39 20.78 -6.66 -0.98
C VAL A 39 20.79 -8.18 -0.90
N ALA A 40 20.64 -8.86 -2.04
CA ALA A 40 20.71 -10.32 -2.09
C ALA A 40 22.11 -10.88 -1.78
N ASN A 41 23.17 -10.17 -2.15
CA ASN A 41 24.55 -10.59 -1.87
C ASN A 41 25.00 -10.32 -0.44
N GLU A 42 24.50 -9.25 0.18
CA GLU A 42 24.80 -8.88 1.57
C GLU A 42 23.88 -9.59 2.58
N GLY A 43 22.81 -10.23 2.12
CA GLY A 43 21.77 -10.83 2.95
C GLY A 43 21.41 -12.26 2.57
N GLY A 44 20.13 -12.60 2.76
CA GLY A 44 19.57 -13.89 2.36
C GLY A 44 18.88 -13.80 1.00
N LEU A 45 18.99 -14.87 0.22
CA LEU A 45 18.28 -15.06 -1.04
C LEU A 45 17.39 -16.30 -0.92
N PHE A 46 16.10 -16.16 -1.23
CA PHE A 46 15.17 -17.27 -1.29
C PHE A 46 15.03 -17.74 -2.74
N THR A 47 15.34 -19.01 -3.01
CA THR A 47 15.09 -19.65 -4.32
C THR A 47 13.64 -20.10 -4.48
N ASP A 48 12.97 -20.37 -3.36
CA ASP A 48 11.62 -20.89 -3.28
C ASP A 48 10.79 -19.95 -2.39
N TYR A 49 10.14 -18.97 -3.02
CA TYR A 49 9.25 -18.01 -2.37
C TYR A 49 7.96 -17.88 -3.17
N TYR A 50 6.82 -18.01 -2.51
CA TYR A 50 5.51 -18.11 -3.15
C TYR A 50 4.63 -16.92 -2.79
N SER A 51 3.84 -16.47 -3.76
CA SER A 51 2.86 -15.40 -3.61
C SER A 51 1.48 -15.84 -4.08
N GLN A 52 0.47 -15.02 -3.77
CA GLN A 52 -0.87 -15.18 -4.32
C GLN A 52 -0.93 -14.58 -5.73
N GLN A 53 -1.80 -15.13 -6.58
CA GLN A 53 -1.97 -14.78 -7.99
C GLN A 53 -2.58 -13.40 -8.27
N SER A 54 -2.84 -12.57 -7.26
CA SER A 54 -3.50 -11.27 -7.41
C SER A 54 -2.96 -10.28 -6.38
N CYS A 55 -2.82 -9.00 -6.76
CA CYS A 55 -2.35 -7.94 -5.87
C CYS A 55 -3.10 -7.91 -4.52
N THR A 56 -4.44 -7.85 -4.54
CA THR A 56 -5.26 -7.79 -3.33
C THR A 56 -5.06 -9.02 -2.45
N ALA A 57 -5.07 -10.22 -3.04
CA ALA A 57 -4.86 -11.47 -2.31
C ALA A 57 -3.44 -11.56 -1.71
N GLY A 58 -2.41 -11.15 -2.46
CA GLY A 58 -1.03 -11.16 -2.00
C GLY A 58 -0.83 -10.22 -0.82
N ARG A 59 -1.32 -8.97 -0.96
CA ARG A 59 -1.25 -7.94 0.08
C ARG A 59 -2.04 -8.34 1.34
N ALA A 60 -3.22 -8.92 1.18
CA ALA A 60 -4.01 -9.42 2.31
C ALA A 60 -3.29 -10.56 3.04
N CYS A 61 -2.65 -11.47 2.29
CA CYS A 61 -1.87 -12.56 2.88
C CYS A 61 -0.65 -12.05 3.65
N PHE A 62 0.05 -11.05 3.12
CA PHE A 62 1.20 -10.43 3.78
C PHE A 62 0.80 -9.72 5.07
N ILE A 63 -0.19 -8.82 4.99
CA ILE A 63 -0.52 -7.94 6.10
C ILE A 63 -1.21 -8.67 7.26
N ALA A 64 -2.08 -9.65 6.96
CA ALA A 64 -2.82 -10.39 7.98
C ALA A 64 -2.13 -11.71 8.37
N GLY A 65 -1.17 -12.20 7.58
CA GLY A 65 -0.54 -13.51 7.80
C GLY A 65 -1.49 -14.69 7.58
N GLN A 66 -2.58 -14.49 6.83
CA GLN A 66 -3.65 -15.48 6.65
C GLN A 66 -3.87 -15.81 5.17
N ASN A 67 -4.38 -17.01 4.90
CA ASN A 67 -4.86 -17.35 3.55
C ASN A 67 -6.01 -16.38 3.17
N PRO A 68 -5.99 -15.75 1.98
CA PRO A 68 -7.01 -14.77 1.56
C PRO A 68 -8.46 -15.27 1.57
N ILE A 69 -8.69 -16.59 1.56
CA ILE A 69 -10.03 -17.16 1.74
C ILE A 69 -10.61 -16.79 3.12
N ARG A 70 -9.78 -16.55 4.15
CA ARG A 70 -10.22 -16.17 5.50
C ARG A 70 -10.66 -14.72 5.59
N THR A 71 -9.95 -13.81 4.92
CA THR A 71 -10.27 -12.38 4.88
C THR A 71 -11.30 -12.02 3.80
N GLY A 72 -11.57 -12.95 2.87
CA GLY A 72 -12.45 -12.73 1.71
C GLY A 72 -11.80 -11.90 0.58
N LEU A 73 -10.61 -11.35 0.78
CA LEU A 73 -9.87 -10.51 -0.17
C LEU A 73 -9.17 -11.34 -1.26
N THR A 74 -9.94 -12.13 -2.01
CA THR A 74 -9.43 -13.04 -3.05
C THR A 74 -9.39 -12.43 -4.45
N LYS A 75 -10.09 -11.30 -4.65
CA LYS A 75 -10.25 -10.59 -5.93
C LYS A 75 -10.24 -9.08 -5.73
N VAL A 76 -10.01 -8.36 -6.82
CA VAL A 76 -9.94 -6.90 -6.85
C VAL A 76 -11.36 -6.32 -6.72
N GLY A 77 -11.54 -5.37 -5.81
CA GLY A 77 -12.77 -4.58 -5.69
C GLY A 77 -12.78 -3.40 -6.66
N MET A 78 -13.96 -3.02 -7.13
CA MET A 78 -14.14 -1.79 -7.91
C MET A 78 -14.07 -0.53 -7.02
N PRO A 79 -13.81 0.66 -7.58
CA PRO A 79 -13.90 1.90 -6.83
C PRO A 79 -15.26 2.09 -6.14
N GLY A 80 -15.24 2.25 -4.82
CA GLY A 80 -16.41 2.39 -3.93
C GLY A 80 -16.99 1.06 -3.45
N ALA A 81 -16.36 -0.08 -3.78
CA ALA A 81 -16.82 -1.38 -3.31
C ALA A 81 -16.87 -1.45 -1.78
N THR A 82 -17.88 -2.15 -1.25
CA THR A 82 -18.04 -2.42 0.18
C THR A 82 -17.19 -3.59 0.67
N VAL A 83 -16.28 -4.09 -0.19
CA VAL A 83 -15.35 -5.17 0.12
C VAL A 83 -13.99 -4.56 0.40
N GLY A 84 -13.38 -4.95 1.51
CA GLY A 84 -12.09 -4.45 1.98
C GLY A 84 -11.66 -5.20 3.24
N LEU A 85 -10.51 -4.82 3.79
CA LEU A 85 -9.96 -5.38 5.02
C LEU A 85 -10.92 -5.11 6.20
N GLN A 86 -11.27 -6.16 6.93
CA GLN A 86 -12.20 -6.04 8.06
C GLN A 86 -11.44 -5.78 9.36
N LYS A 87 -12.08 -5.08 10.31
CA LYS A 87 -11.49 -4.80 11.64
C LYS A 87 -11.20 -6.07 12.44
N GLU A 88 -11.85 -7.17 12.11
CA GLU A 88 -11.64 -8.49 12.72
C GLU A 88 -10.37 -9.19 12.22
N ASP A 89 -9.77 -8.73 11.11
CA ASP A 89 -8.58 -9.30 10.50
C ASP A 89 -7.33 -8.53 10.96
N PRO A 90 -6.64 -8.96 12.04
CA PRO A 90 -5.54 -8.19 12.62
C PRO A 90 -4.37 -8.06 11.64
N THR A 91 -3.85 -6.84 11.51
CA THR A 91 -2.68 -6.58 10.66
C THR A 91 -1.37 -6.70 11.43
N ILE A 92 -0.27 -6.96 10.71
CA ILE A 92 1.09 -6.86 11.29
C ILE A 92 1.35 -5.48 11.90
N ALA A 93 0.78 -4.41 11.35
CA ALA A 93 0.89 -3.07 11.90
C ALA A 93 0.18 -2.95 13.27
N GLU A 94 -1.05 -3.47 13.39
CA GLU A 94 -1.78 -3.54 14.66
C GLU A 94 -1.06 -4.41 15.69
N MET A 95 -0.41 -5.48 15.26
CA MET A 95 0.35 -6.36 16.15
C MET A 95 1.66 -5.73 16.63
N LEU A 96 2.31 -4.89 15.82
CA LEU A 96 3.55 -4.20 16.17
C LEU A 96 3.33 -2.94 17.01
N LYS A 97 2.17 -2.29 16.88
CA LYS A 97 1.86 -1.02 17.58
C LYS A 97 1.92 -1.12 19.11
N PRO A 98 1.35 -2.15 19.79
CA PRO A 98 1.51 -2.36 21.23
C PRO A 98 2.95 -2.64 21.66
N LEU A 99 3.81 -3.06 20.72
CA LEU A 99 5.25 -3.21 20.95
C LEU A 99 6.00 -1.89 20.77
N GLY A 100 5.30 -0.77 20.61
CA GLY A 100 5.89 0.55 20.48
C GLY A 100 6.56 0.77 19.13
N TYR A 101 6.10 0.14 18.06
CA TYR A 101 6.53 0.48 16.71
C TYR A 101 5.71 1.66 16.19
N ALA A 102 6.39 2.63 15.56
CA ALA A 102 5.72 3.54 14.62
C ALA A 102 5.43 2.79 13.31
N THR A 103 4.28 3.03 12.69
CA THR A 103 3.84 2.27 11.51
C THR A 103 3.52 3.20 10.34
N GLY A 104 4.13 2.98 9.19
CA GLY A 104 3.94 3.79 7.98
C GLY A 104 3.75 2.90 6.76
N GLN A 105 2.81 3.28 5.87
CA GLN A 105 2.63 2.63 4.58
C GLN A 105 2.77 3.65 3.44
N PHE A 106 3.65 3.37 2.49
CA PHE A 106 3.95 4.26 1.38
C PHE A 106 3.83 3.53 0.04
N GLY A 107 2.96 4.04 -0.84
CA GLY A 107 2.68 3.46 -2.15
C GLY A 107 1.35 2.73 -2.19
N LYS A 108 1.30 1.57 -2.81
CA LYS A 108 0.03 0.89 -3.12
C LYS A 108 -0.55 0.15 -1.90
N ASN A 109 -1.84 0.33 -1.62
CA ASN A 109 -2.57 -0.44 -0.60
C ASN A 109 -3.37 -1.62 -1.17
N HIS A 110 -4.42 -1.37 -1.95
CA HIS A 110 -5.21 -2.40 -2.63
C HIS A 110 -5.95 -3.40 -1.73
N LEU A 111 -6.32 -2.97 -0.52
CA LEU A 111 -7.05 -3.75 0.48
C LEU A 111 -8.45 -3.21 0.79
N GLY A 112 -9.03 -2.45 -0.14
CA GLY A 112 -10.31 -1.78 0.02
C GLY A 112 -10.19 -0.29 -0.23
N ASP A 113 -11.33 0.33 -0.56
CA ASP A 113 -11.37 1.71 -1.04
C ASP A 113 -12.04 2.69 -0.06
N ARG A 114 -13.11 2.23 0.58
CA ARG A 114 -13.86 3.03 1.54
C ARG A 114 -13.03 3.37 2.77
N ASN A 115 -13.42 4.44 3.45
CA ASN A 115 -12.71 5.01 4.59
C ASN A 115 -12.47 3.96 5.69
N GLU A 116 -13.43 3.08 5.96
CA GLU A 116 -13.29 1.98 6.93
C GLU A 116 -12.21 0.93 6.57
N PHE A 117 -11.67 0.95 5.36
CA PHE A 117 -10.64 0.01 4.87
C PHE A 117 -9.26 0.66 4.72
N LEU A 118 -9.13 1.96 5.00
CA LEU A 118 -7.88 2.68 4.86
C LEU A 118 -6.84 2.20 5.88
N PRO A 119 -5.54 2.16 5.53
CA PRO A 119 -4.51 1.60 6.43
C PRO A 119 -4.47 2.23 7.82
N THR A 120 -4.83 3.51 7.94
CA THR A 120 -4.77 4.27 9.19
C THR A 120 -5.85 3.91 10.20
N VAL A 121 -6.89 3.19 9.78
CA VAL A 121 -7.84 2.52 10.68
C VAL A 121 -7.52 1.03 10.90
N HIS A 122 -6.40 0.55 10.33
CA HIS A 122 -5.91 -0.84 10.42
C HIS A 122 -4.45 -0.91 10.88
N GLY A 123 -4.09 -0.03 11.83
CA GLY A 123 -2.82 -0.09 12.56
C GLY A 123 -1.70 0.81 12.07
N PHE A 124 -1.78 1.38 10.87
CA PHE A 124 -0.78 2.35 10.37
C PHE A 124 -0.99 3.73 10.99
N ASP A 125 0.09 4.40 11.40
CA ASP A 125 0.04 5.80 11.86
C ASP A 125 -0.12 6.76 10.67
N GLU A 126 0.46 6.41 9.53
CA GLU A 126 0.48 7.22 8.32
C GLU A 126 0.40 6.35 7.07
N PHE A 127 -0.41 6.78 6.10
CA PHE A 127 -0.47 6.19 4.76
C PHE A 127 -0.37 7.28 3.71
N PHE A 128 0.54 7.11 2.75
CA PHE A 128 0.58 7.95 1.56
C PHE A 128 0.72 7.10 0.30
N GLY A 129 -0.31 7.12 -0.56
CA GLY A 129 -0.24 6.45 -1.85
C GLY A 129 -1.59 6.08 -2.46
N ASN A 130 -1.54 5.12 -3.39
CA ASN A 130 -2.68 4.74 -4.23
C ASN A 130 -3.43 3.53 -3.64
N LEU A 131 -4.75 3.48 -3.79
CA LEU A 131 -5.58 2.36 -3.37
C LEU A 131 -5.75 1.29 -4.44
N TYR A 132 -5.41 1.56 -5.70
CA TYR A 132 -5.73 0.66 -6.82
C TYR A 132 -4.48 0.17 -7.57
N HIS A 133 -4.70 -0.69 -8.56
CA HIS A 133 -3.73 -0.87 -9.65
C HIS A 133 -3.80 0.32 -10.62
N LEU A 134 -2.66 0.66 -11.24
CA LEU A 134 -2.53 1.87 -12.06
C LEU A 134 -3.52 1.93 -13.23
N ASN A 135 -3.87 0.79 -13.82
CA ASN A 135 -4.88 0.73 -14.89
C ASN A 135 -6.22 1.37 -14.50
N ALA A 136 -6.68 1.23 -13.25
CA ALA A 136 -7.94 1.82 -12.78
C ALA A 136 -7.86 3.36 -12.77
N GLU A 137 -6.67 3.90 -12.52
CA GLU A 137 -6.38 5.34 -12.52
C GLU A 137 -6.22 5.90 -13.95
N GLU A 138 -5.78 5.06 -14.90
CA GLU A 138 -5.68 5.44 -16.31
C GLU A 138 -7.02 5.46 -17.04
N GLU A 139 -7.98 4.64 -16.59
CA GLU A 139 -9.28 4.46 -17.23
C GLU A 139 -9.98 5.79 -17.58
N PRO A 140 -10.08 6.79 -16.67
CA PRO A 140 -10.70 8.08 -16.97
C PRO A 140 -10.11 8.84 -18.17
N GLU A 141 -8.85 8.57 -18.54
CA GLU A 141 -8.13 9.19 -19.66
C GLU A 141 -8.21 8.37 -20.95
N LEU A 142 -8.86 7.20 -20.94
CA LEU A 142 -9.03 6.40 -22.15
C LEU A 142 -10.05 7.02 -23.13
N PRO A 143 -9.88 6.81 -24.45
CA PRO A 143 -10.79 7.37 -25.46
C PRO A 143 -12.23 6.87 -25.31
N ASP A 144 -12.40 5.61 -24.89
CA ASP A 144 -13.68 4.91 -24.74
C ASP A 144 -14.29 5.03 -23.34
N TYR A 145 -13.61 5.71 -22.39
CA TYR A 145 -14.16 5.95 -21.06
C TYR A 145 -15.45 6.78 -21.13
N PRO A 146 -16.56 6.34 -20.50
CA PRO A 146 -17.83 7.07 -20.54
C PRO A 146 -17.68 8.50 -20.02
N LYS A 147 -18.04 9.49 -20.85
CA LYS A 147 -17.86 10.92 -20.56
C LYS A 147 -19.00 11.55 -19.75
N MET A 148 -19.99 10.76 -19.34
CA MET A 148 -21.13 11.24 -18.56
C MET A 148 -20.68 11.55 -17.11
N PRO A 149 -20.99 12.74 -16.55
CA PRO A 149 -20.52 13.13 -15.21
C PRO A 149 -20.88 12.13 -14.10
N TRP A 150 -22.10 11.59 -14.13
CA TRP A 150 -22.56 10.60 -13.16
C TRP A 150 -21.75 9.30 -13.18
N PHE A 151 -21.18 8.93 -14.32
CA PHE A 151 -20.39 7.70 -14.44
C PHE A 151 -19.09 7.82 -13.66
N LYS A 152 -18.39 8.96 -13.80
CA LYS A 152 -17.17 9.24 -13.05
C LYS A 152 -17.46 9.36 -11.55
N GLU A 153 -18.56 10.00 -11.18
CA GLU A 153 -18.97 10.13 -9.78
C GLU A 153 -19.23 8.77 -9.12
N GLN A 154 -19.83 7.82 -9.86
CA GLN A 154 -20.21 6.50 -9.35
C GLN A 154 -19.09 5.45 -9.44
N PHE A 155 -18.29 5.47 -10.50
CA PHE A 155 -17.33 4.40 -10.84
C PHE A 155 -15.88 4.86 -10.96
N GLY A 156 -15.61 6.18 -10.99
CA GLY A 156 -14.25 6.70 -11.09
C GLY A 156 -13.41 6.39 -9.85
N PRO A 157 -12.09 6.20 -10.00
CA PRO A 157 -11.17 6.00 -8.88
C PRO A 157 -11.07 7.25 -7.99
N ARG A 158 -10.70 7.05 -6.72
CA ARG A 158 -10.19 8.12 -5.85
C ARG A 158 -8.84 8.61 -6.36
N GLY A 159 -8.38 9.76 -5.90
CA GLY A 159 -7.00 10.17 -6.14
C GLY A 159 -6.00 9.44 -5.24
N VAL A 160 -4.76 9.90 -5.29
CA VAL A 160 -3.71 9.48 -4.34
C VAL A 160 -4.05 10.05 -2.97
N LEU A 161 -4.06 9.21 -1.95
CA LEU A 161 -4.46 9.62 -0.60
C LEU A 161 -3.25 9.78 0.30
N HIS A 162 -3.29 10.80 1.14
CA HIS A 162 -2.45 10.95 2.32
C HIS A 162 -3.35 10.95 3.55
N SER A 163 -3.16 10.00 4.45
CA SER A 163 -3.96 9.87 5.66
C SER A 163 -3.11 9.62 6.89
N TRP A 164 -3.64 10.02 8.05
CA TRP A 164 -3.01 9.84 9.35
C TRP A 164 -4.03 9.28 10.32
N ALA A 165 -3.61 8.34 11.16
CA ALA A 165 -4.43 7.88 12.28
C ALA A 165 -4.63 9.01 13.29
N THR A 166 -5.82 9.11 13.85
CA THR A 166 -6.16 10.11 14.88
C THR A 166 -6.76 9.44 16.10
N THR A 167 -6.79 10.15 17.22
CA THR A 167 -7.56 9.71 18.40
C THR A 167 -9.00 10.24 18.34
N ASP A 168 -9.17 11.40 17.71
CA ASP A 168 -10.48 12.00 17.42
C ASP A 168 -11.23 11.19 16.37
N ASP A 169 -12.51 10.95 16.65
CA ASP A 169 -13.39 10.16 15.82
C ASP A 169 -14.26 11.07 14.96
N ASP A 170 -13.93 11.21 13.67
CA ASP A 170 -14.69 12.03 12.73
C ASP A 170 -15.96 11.29 12.30
N ALA A 171 -17.11 11.82 12.73
CA ALA A 171 -18.42 11.25 12.44
C ALA A 171 -18.93 11.57 11.01
N THR A 172 -18.19 12.34 10.21
CA THR A 172 -18.57 12.67 8.83
C THR A 172 -18.70 11.39 8.00
N VAL A 173 -19.78 11.33 7.22
CA VAL A 173 -20.07 10.21 6.31
C VAL A 173 -20.06 10.72 4.89
N ASP A 174 -19.09 10.25 4.11
CA ASP A 174 -19.11 10.43 2.66
C ASP A 174 -20.13 9.44 2.05
N PRO A 175 -21.02 9.89 1.15
CA PRO A 175 -22.01 9.01 0.53
C PRO A 175 -21.43 7.79 -0.19
N ARG A 176 -20.21 7.90 -0.71
CA ARG A 176 -19.52 6.85 -1.48
C ARG A 176 -18.43 6.16 -0.66
N TRP A 177 -17.64 6.95 0.08
CA TRP A 177 -16.49 6.43 0.83
C TRP A 177 -16.83 6.02 2.25
N GLY A 178 -18.05 6.25 2.72
CA GLY A 178 -18.46 5.89 4.06
C GLY A 178 -17.90 6.83 5.14
N ARG A 179 -17.98 6.38 6.39
CA ARG A 179 -17.62 7.18 7.56
C ARG A 179 -16.11 7.36 7.66
N VAL A 180 -15.64 8.58 7.91
CA VAL A 180 -14.21 8.90 8.06
C VAL A 180 -13.60 8.15 9.25
N GLY A 181 -14.15 8.31 10.45
CA GLY A 181 -13.67 7.62 11.65
C GLY A 181 -12.39 8.21 12.23
N LYS A 182 -11.55 7.36 12.85
CA LYS A 182 -10.34 7.75 13.59
C LYS A 182 -9.13 7.98 12.68
N GLN A 183 -9.31 8.83 11.69
CA GLN A 183 -8.28 9.19 10.73
C GLN A 183 -8.57 10.57 10.15
N LYS A 184 -7.52 11.24 9.69
CA LYS A 184 -7.60 12.37 8.77
C LYS A 184 -7.24 11.88 7.38
N VAL A 185 -8.06 12.17 6.37
CA VAL A 185 -7.83 11.75 4.98
C VAL A 185 -7.75 12.99 4.08
N VAL A 186 -6.71 13.05 3.24
CA VAL A 186 -6.52 14.07 2.21
C VAL A 186 -6.39 13.37 0.86
N ASP A 187 -7.27 13.70 -0.08
CA ASP A 187 -7.11 13.32 -1.48
C ASP A 187 -6.23 14.37 -2.16
N THR A 188 -5.03 13.98 -2.58
CA THR A 188 -4.05 14.88 -3.20
C THR A 188 -4.31 15.07 -4.70
N GLY A 189 -5.42 14.56 -5.22
CA GLY A 189 -5.80 14.61 -6.61
C GLY A 189 -5.53 13.31 -7.37
N PRO A 190 -6.07 13.22 -8.60
CA PRO A 190 -6.04 12.01 -9.41
C PRO A 190 -4.62 11.56 -9.74
N LEU A 191 -4.43 10.24 -9.89
CA LEU A 191 -3.19 9.69 -10.42
C LEU A 191 -3.31 9.62 -11.96
N THR A 192 -3.16 10.76 -12.63
CA THR A 192 -3.22 10.79 -14.09
C THR A 192 -2.04 10.06 -14.72
N LYS A 193 -2.16 9.64 -15.99
CA LYS A 193 -1.04 9.11 -16.81
C LYS A 193 0.19 9.99 -16.73
N LYS A 194 -0.01 11.33 -16.72
CA LYS A 194 1.10 12.26 -16.59
C LYS A 194 1.76 12.23 -15.21
N ARG A 195 0.98 12.11 -14.13
CA ARG A 195 1.52 12.00 -12.77
C ARG A 195 2.17 10.65 -12.51
N MET A 196 1.68 9.57 -13.13
CA MET A 196 2.28 8.24 -13.04
C MET A 196 3.75 8.20 -13.50
N GLU A 197 4.17 9.08 -14.40
CA GLU A 197 5.57 9.19 -14.83
C GLU A 197 6.52 9.53 -13.65
N THR A 198 6.02 10.16 -12.59
CA THR A 198 6.84 10.69 -11.48
C THR A 198 6.31 10.36 -10.09
N ILE A 199 5.20 9.61 -9.97
CA ILE A 199 4.55 9.35 -8.68
C ILE A 199 5.47 8.64 -7.68
N ASP A 200 6.37 7.78 -8.17
CA ASP A 200 7.34 7.09 -7.33
C ASP A 200 8.27 8.07 -6.60
N GLU A 201 8.58 9.23 -7.19
CA GLU A 201 9.39 10.27 -6.54
C GLU A 201 8.64 10.91 -5.36
N GLU A 202 7.34 11.20 -5.52
CA GLU A 202 6.50 11.75 -4.46
C GLU A 202 6.40 10.77 -3.27
N ILE A 203 6.07 9.52 -3.56
CA ILE A 203 5.91 8.47 -2.54
C ILE A 203 7.24 8.18 -1.85
N THR A 204 8.33 8.08 -2.61
CA THR A 204 9.68 7.83 -2.06
C THR A 204 10.12 8.98 -1.16
N ALA A 205 9.88 10.23 -1.56
CA ALA A 205 10.20 11.39 -0.73
C ALA A 205 9.44 11.35 0.60
N GLY A 206 8.14 11.06 0.57
CA GLY A 206 7.32 10.91 1.79
C GLY A 206 7.80 9.77 2.70
N ALA A 207 8.13 8.61 2.12
CA ALA A 207 8.66 7.48 2.87
C ALA A 207 10.01 7.81 3.53
N LEU A 208 10.93 8.45 2.82
CA LEU A 208 12.24 8.84 3.34
C LEU A 208 12.11 9.89 4.46
N GLU A 209 11.29 10.92 4.27
CA GLU A 209 11.03 11.92 5.31
C GLU A 209 10.49 11.27 6.60
N TRP A 210 9.53 10.35 6.45
CA TRP A 210 8.97 9.63 7.57
C TRP A 210 10.00 8.73 8.28
N ILE A 211 10.76 7.94 7.51
CA ILE A 211 11.82 7.07 8.05
C ILE A 211 12.86 7.90 8.81
N GLU A 212 13.30 9.02 8.24
CA GLU A 212 14.26 9.92 8.89
C GLU A 212 13.71 10.49 10.20
N LYS A 213 12.43 10.87 10.23
CA LYS A 213 11.77 11.35 11.45
C LYS A 213 11.77 10.28 12.54
N GLN A 214 11.40 9.04 12.22
CA GLN A 214 11.41 7.95 13.21
C GLN A 214 12.83 7.61 13.68
N ALA A 215 13.80 7.60 12.76
CA ALA A 215 15.20 7.37 13.08
C ALA A 215 15.77 8.44 14.01
N LYS A 216 15.50 9.72 13.75
CA LYS A 216 15.91 10.86 14.62
C LYS A 216 15.26 10.79 16.00
N ALA A 217 14.01 10.32 16.09
CA ALA A 217 13.31 10.11 17.35
C ALA A 217 13.80 8.88 18.14
N GLY A 218 14.62 8.01 17.53
CA GLY A 218 15.03 6.74 18.14
C GLY A 218 13.88 5.74 18.30
N GLN A 219 12.78 5.95 17.57
CA GLN A 219 11.58 5.11 17.60
C GLN A 219 11.76 3.91 16.65
N PRO A 220 11.57 2.66 17.09
CA PRO A 220 11.55 1.54 16.17
C PRO A 220 10.35 1.68 15.23
N PHE A 221 10.52 1.36 13.95
CA PHE A 221 9.46 1.53 12.96
C PHE A 221 9.21 0.28 12.11
N PHE A 222 7.99 0.20 11.60
CA PHE A 222 7.57 -0.70 10.53
C PHE A 222 7.13 0.16 9.35
N CYS A 223 7.88 0.08 8.26
CA CYS A 223 7.59 0.75 7.00
C CYS A 223 7.29 -0.30 5.94
N TRP A 224 6.15 -0.15 5.27
CA TRP A 224 5.79 -0.94 4.10
C TRP A 224 5.63 -0.02 2.89
#